data_AF-A0A0A3XSV9-F1
#
_entry.id   AF-A0A0A3XSV9-F1
#
_cell.length_a   1.000
_cell.length_b   1.000
_cell.length_c   1.000
_cell.angle_alpha   90.00
_cell.angle_beta   90.00
_cell.angle_gamma   90.00
#
_symmetry.space_group_name_H-M   'P 1'
#
loop_
_entity.id
_entity.type
_entity.pdbx_description
1 polymer ?
#
loop_
_entity_poly.entity_id
_entity_poly.type
_entity_poly.pdbx_seq_one_letter_code
_entity_poly.pdbx_strand_id
1 'polypeptide(L)'
;MNIFSATFRTLKNVMGGFSIREMNTLANYGYTKMSLRLKQNDAGEYFVVLAELSAGNSQFVSLTTEEFGQFADAVFAMRDALRERTGTATA
;
A
#
# COMPACT_ATOMS: atom_id res chain seq x y z
N MET A 1 11.28 13.41 17.16
CA MET A 1 11.15 12.04 16.63
C MET A 1 11.95 11.98 15.34
N ASN A 2 13.06 11.24 15.30
CA ASN A 2 14.06 11.34 14.22
C ASN A 2 13.59 10.64 12.95
N ILE A 3 13.58 11.37 11.83
CA ILE A 3 13.18 10.89 10.49
C ILE A 3 13.96 9.62 10.10
N PHE A 4 15.21 9.52 10.54
CA PHE A 4 16.08 8.35 10.32
C PHE A 4 15.54 7.04 10.93
N SER A 5 14.87 7.07 12.09
CA SER A 5 14.36 5.84 12.71
C SER A 5 13.09 5.31 12.05
N ALA A 6 12.23 6.21 11.55
CA ALA A 6 11.02 5.83 10.83
C ALA A 6 11.36 5.20 9.47
N THR A 7 12.26 5.83 8.71
CA THR A 7 12.73 5.31 7.41
C THR A 7 13.41 3.95 7.53
N PHE A 8 14.24 3.74 8.57
CA PHE A 8 14.94 2.46 8.80
C PHE A 8 13.98 1.32 9.18
N ARG A 9 12.94 1.60 9.99
CA ARG A 9 11.90 0.62 10.33
C ARG A 9 11.05 0.24 9.11
N THR A 10 10.70 1.22 8.27
CA THR A 10 9.99 0.96 7.00
C THR A 10 10.82 0.11 6.05
N LEU A 11 12.12 0.42 5.86
CA LEU A 11 12.99 -0.41 5.02
C LEU A 11 13.13 -1.84 5.57
N LYS A 12 13.26 -2.02 6.89
CA LYS A 12 13.34 -3.35 7.51
C LYS A 12 12.05 -4.15 7.33
N ASN A 13 10.88 -3.52 7.39
CA ASN A 13 9.59 -4.19 7.16
C ASN A 13 9.34 -4.49 5.67
N VAL A 14 9.84 -3.64 4.77
CA VAL A 14 9.78 -3.87 3.32
C VAL A 14 10.69 -5.05 2.94
N MET A 15 11.93 -5.07 3.42
CA MET A 15 12.92 -6.11 3.10
C MET A 15 12.77 -7.38 3.95
N GLY A 16 12.25 -7.28 5.18
CA GLY A 16 12.06 -8.38 6.13
C GLY A 16 10.61 -8.83 6.23
N GLY A 17 10.39 -10.05 6.71
CA GLY A 17 9.06 -10.67 6.78
C GLY A 17 8.62 -11.30 5.47
N PHE A 18 7.87 -12.40 5.57
CA PHE A 18 7.37 -13.13 4.42
C PHE A 18 6.04 -12.54 3.92
N SER A 19 5.85 -12.55 2.60
CA SER A 19 4.58 -12.11 1.99
C SER A 19 3.55 -13.23 2.12
N ILE A 20 2.45 -12.96 2.80
CA ILE A 20 1.34 -13.90 2.98
C ILE A 20 0.39 -13.82 1.79
N ARG A 21 0.09 -12.59 1.37
CA ARG A 21 -0.83 -12.32 0.27
C ARG A 21 -0.39 -11.07 -0.46
N GLU A 22 -0.51 -11.11 -1.79
CA GLU A 22 -0.18 -9.99 -2.67
C GLU A 22 -1.32 -9.75 -3.65
N MET A 23 -1.64 -8.48 -3.86
CA MET A 23 -2.61 -8.02 -4.84
C MET A 23 -1.95 -6.94 -5.70
N ASN A 24 -1.92 -7.17 -7.01
CA ASN A 24 -1.26 -6.29 -7.96
C ASN A 24 -2.28 -5.61 -8.85
N THR A 25 -2.15 -4.30 -9.00
CA THR A 25 -2.88 -3.50 -9.99
C THR A 25 -1.91 -2.72 -10.86
N LEU A 26 -2.40 -2.26 -12.00
CA LEU A 26 -1.64 -1.41 -12.91
C LEU A 26 -2.09 0.04 -12.74
N ALA A 27 -1.13 0.95 -12.77
CA ALA A 27 -1.31 2.40 -12.75
C ALA A 27 -0.47 3.04 -13.87
N ASN A 28 -0.61 4.36 -14.05
CA ASN A 28 0.16 5.14 -15.02
C ASN A 28 0.14 4.50 -16.42
N TYR A 29 -1.06 4.26 -16.96
CA TYR A 29 -1.26 3.63 -18.28
C TYR A 29 -0.60 2.25 -18.44
N GLY A 30 -0.42 1.51 -17.34
CA GLY A 30 0.17 0.16 -17.36
C GLY A 30 1.69 0.13 -17.17
N TYR A 31 2.35 1.28 -17.12
CA TYR A 31 3.81 1.36 -16.92
C TYR A 31 4.24 1.15 -15.48
N THR A 32 3.31 1.28 -14.53
CA THR A 32 3.58 1.16 -13.11
C THR A 32 2.73 0.05 -12.52
N LYS A 33 3.36 -0.83 -11.74
CA LYS A 33 2.65 -1.84 -10.95
C LYS A 33 2.52 -1.34 -9.52
N MET A 34 1.30 -1.21 -9.04
CA MET A 34 1.03 -1.02 -7.61
C MET A 34 0.80 -2.38 -6.97
N SER A 35 1.58 -2.70 -5.95
CA SER A 35 1.56 -3.99 -5.26
C SER A 35 1.19 -3.78 -3.80
N LEU A 36 0.05 -4.31 -3.39
CA LEU A 36 -0.42 -4.29 -2.01
C LEU A 36 -0.15 -5.67 -1.38
N ARG A 37 0.67 -5.70 -0.33
CA ARG A 37 1.20 -6.94 0.25
C ARG A 37 0.88 -7.03 1.72
N LEU A 38 0.18 -8.07 2.14
CA LEU A 38 0.08 -8.46 3.55
C LEU A 38 1.35 -9.23 3.92
N LYS A 39 2.09 -8.73 4.90
CA LYS A 39 3.31 -9.36 5.40
C LYS A 39 3.20 -9.62 6.91
N GLN A 40 3.98 -10.58 7.37
CA GLN A 40 4.22 -10.84 8.79
C GLN A 40 5.72 -10.80 9.07
N ASN A 41 6.13 -10.11 10.13
CA ASN A 41 7.54 -10.08 10.55
C ASN A 41 7.89 -11.28 11.44
N ASP A 42 9.17 -11.43 11.77
CA ASP A 42 9.66 -12.53 12.60
C ASP A 42 9.10 -12.54 14.04
N ALA A 43 8.56 -11.41 14.50
CA ALA A 43 7.88 -11.28 15.78
C ALA A 43 6.38 -11.67 15.72
N GLY A 44 5.88 -12.07 14.55
CA GLY A 44 4.49 -12.44 14.33
C GLY A 44 3.54 -11.27 14.08
N GLU A 45 4.04 -10.04 14.00
CA GLU A 45 3.23 -8.85 13.76
C GLU A 45 2.89 -8.71 12.27
N TYR A 46 1.65 -8.33 11.98
CA TYR A 46 1.15 -8.11 10.63
C TYR A 46 1.23 -6.64 10.22
N PHE A 47 1.55 -6.41 8.96
CA PHE A 47 1.58 -5.09 8.35
C PHE A 47 1.29 -5.18 6.86
N VAL A 48 0.90 -4.06 6.26
CA VAL A 48 0.65 -3.97 4.82
C VAL A 48 1.70 -3.10 4.17
N VAL A 49 2.31 -3.58 3.09
CA VAL A 49 3.23 -2.80 2.26
C VAL A 49 2.53 -2.44 0.97
N LEU A 50 2.44 -1.14 0.68
CA LEU A 50 2.14 -0.61 -0.64
C LEU A 50 3.45 -0.34 -1.35
N ALA A 51 3.65 -0.97 -2.51
CA ALA A 51 4.81 -0.76 -3.36
C ALA A 51 4.39 -0.21 -4.72
N GLU A 52 4.97 0.91 -5.13
CA GLU A 52 4.92 1.39 -6.51
C GLU A 52 6.18 0.92 -7.23
N LEU A 53 6.01 0.10 -8.27
CA LEU A 53 7.11 -0.52 -8.99
C LEU A 53 7.09 -0.05 -10.45
N SER A 54 8.08 0.77 -10.78
CA SER A 54 8.35 1.26 -12.12
C SER A 54 9.80 0.95 -12.51
N ALA A 55 10.11 0.89 -13.81
CA ALA A 55 11.47 0.64 -14.26
C ALA A 55 12.43 1.73 -13.73
N GLY A 56 13.42 1.34 -12.93
CA GLY A 56 14.39 2.27 -12.33
C GLY A 56 13.88 3.10 -11.14
N ASN A 57 12.62 2.97 -10.73
CA ASN A 57 12.06 3.66 -9.57
C ASN A 57 11.11 2.74 -8.79
N SER A 58 11.45 2.45 -7.54
CA SER A 58 10.60 1.66 -6.65
C SER A 58 10.39 2.41 -5.34
N GLN A 59 9.13 2.63 -5.00
CA GLN A 59 8.73 3.33 -3.79
C GLN A 59 7.90 2.41 -2.91
N PHE A 60 8.06 2.54 -1.60
CA PHE A 60 7.44 1.66 -0.63
C PHE A 60 6.89 2.45 0.55
N VAL A 61 5.69 2.08 0.98
CA VAL A 61 5.07 2.56 2.21
C VAL A 61 4.66 1.34 3.02
N SER A 62 5.09 1.27 4.28
CA SER A 62 4.64 0.25 5.23
C SER A 62 3.58 0.87 6.12
N LEU A 63 2.47 0.18 6.30
CA LEU A 63 1.33 0.57 7.10
C LEU A 63 1.12 -0.49 8.17
N THR A 64 0.93 -0.05 9.41
CA THR A 64 0.35 -0.91 10.46
C THR A 64 -1.07 -1.34 10.07
N THR A 65 -1.65 -2.30 10.80
CA THR A 65 -3.04 -2.72 10.57
C THR A 65 -4.04 -1.58 10.70
N GLU A 66 -3.83 -0.69 11.68
CA GLU A 66 -4.70 0.48 11.90
C GLU A 66 -4.56 1.51 10.77
N GLU A 67 -3.32 1.89 10.42
CA GLU A 67 -3.06 2.82 9.32
C GLU A 67 -3.57 2.29 7.98
N PHE A 68 -3.50 0.96 7.76
CA PHE A 68 -4.07 0.35 6.58
C PHE A 68 -5.60 0.44 6.54
N GLY A 69 -6.27 0.26 7.68
CA GLY A 69 -7.72 0.46 7.78
C GLY A 69 -8.12 1.88 7.37
N GLN A 70 -7.45 2.89 7.94
CA GLN A 70 -7.68 4.29 7.60
C GLN A 70 -7.40 4.61 6.13
N PHE A 71 -6.33 4.04 5.57
CA PHE A 71 -6.02 4.17 4.15
C PHE A 71 -7.11 3.54 3.26
N ALA A 72 -7.59 2.35 3.60
CA ALA A 72 -8.66 1.68 2.86
C ALA A 72 -9.96 2.51 2.89
N ASP A 73 -10.33 3.06 4.03
CA ASP A 73 -11.49 3.94 4.17
C ASP A 73 -11.36 5.17 3.27
N ALA A 74 -10.17 5.79 3.23
CA ALA A 74 -9.89 6.92 2.35
C ALA A 74 -10.00 6.55 0.86
N VAL A 75 -9.52 5.36 0.46
CA VAL A 75 -9.67 4.85 -0.91
C VAL A 75 -11.15 4.65 -1.27
N PHE A 76 -11.95 4.08 -0.38
CA PHE A 76 -13.39 3.90 -0.61
C PHE A 76 -14.12 5.24 -0.73
N ALA A 77 -13.84 6.18 0.18
CA ALA A 77 -14.42 7.52 0.14
C ALA A 77 -14.09 8.24 -1.19
N MET A 78 -12.84 8.13 -1.67
CA MET A 78 -12.44 8.73 -2.95
C MET A 78 -13.12 8.06 -4.14
N ARG A 79 -13.27 6.73 -4.11
CA ARG A 79 -14.02 5.99 -5.15
C ARG A 79 -15.47 6.46 -5.22
N ASP A 80 -16.11 6.63 -4.08
CA ASP A 80 -17.52 7.02 -4.02
C ASP A 80 -17.69 8.48 -4.47
N ALA A 81 -16.81 9.40 -4.02
CA ALA A 81 -16.77 10.78 -4.52
C ALA A 81 -16.51 10.86 -6.03
N LEU A 82 -15.68 9.98 -6.60
CA LEU A 82 -15.46 9.91 -8.04
C LEU A 82 -16.75 9.52 -8.78
N ARG A 83 -17.47 8.50 -8.29
CA ARG A 83 -18.74 8.03 -8.88
C ARG A 83 -19.80 9.11 -8.90
N GLU A 84 -19.93 9.87 -7.81
CA GLU A 84 -20.85 11.00 -7.71
C GLU A 84 -20.56 12.06 -8.78
N ARG A 85 -19.28 12.36 -9.03
CA ARG A 85 -18.86 13.36 -10.01
C ARG A 85 -18.99 12.90 -11.45
N THR A 86 -18.78 11.62 -11.73
CA THR A 86 -18.82 11.07 -13.10
C THR A 86 -20.19 10.51 -13.48
N GLY A 87 -21.18 10.55 -12.58
CA GLY A 87 -22.54 10.06 -12.83
C GLY A 87 -22.61 8.54 -13.08
N THR A 88 -21.55 7.81 -12.76
CA THR A 88 -21.47 6.36 -12.98
C THR A 88 -22.04 5.64 -11.77
N ALA A 89 -23.37 5.59 -11.70
CA ALA A 89 -24.08 4.63 -10.87
C ALA A 89 -23.87 3.24 -11.48
N THR A 90 -22.99 2.42 -10.92
CA THR A 90 -23.04 0.98 -11.21
C THR A 90 -24.20 0.41 -10.43
N ALA A 91 -25.20 -0.08 -11.17
CA ALA A 91 -26.24 -0.98 -10.68
C ALA A 91 -25.65 -2.21 -9.97
#